data_AF-A0A7W1LL11-F1
#
_entry.id   AF-A0A7W1LL11-F1
#
_cell.length_a   1.000
_cell.length_b   1.000
_cell.length_c   1.000
_cell.angle_alpha   90.00
_cell.angle_beta   90.00
_cell.angle_gamma   90.00
#
_symmetry.space_group_name_H-M   'P 1'
#
loop_
_entity.id
_entity.type
_entity.pdbx_description
1 polymer ?
#
loop_
_entity_poly.entity_id
_entity_poly.type
_entity_poly.pdbx_seq_one_letter_code
_entity_poly.pdbx_strand_id
1 'polypeptide(L)'
;MGAQQPVGRDLSGAHLAGERGEDRSIGEILSDVTTDLSTLMRQELELAKAELKQTATRAGTGAGMFGGAAVAGHMVLIFLSIALWWGLGNLIGLGWSALIVAVIWAIIAAVLAVTGRGQLARARGIPRTTETVSKIPDALKGNEPPHHLTDRQMTSYGQENQR
;
A
#
# COMPACT_ATOMS: atom_id res chain seq x y z
N MET A 1 -24.84 -9.56 -80.27
CA MET A 1 -25.81 -8.63 -80.88
C MET A 1 -26.55 -7.96 -79.72
N GLY A 2 -26.41 -6.65 -79.57
CA GLY A 2 -26.93 -5.90 -78.43
C GLY A 2 -25.86 -5.00 -77.82
N ALA A 3 -25.75 -3.80 -78.36
CA ALA A 3 -24.77 -2.78 -78.01
C ALA A 3 -25.29 -1.83 -76.91
N GLN A 4 -24.35 -1.07 -76.32
CA GLN A 4 -24.53 0.23 -75.63
C GLN A 4 -25.17 0.16 -74.22
N GLN A 5 -24.68 0.81 -73.17
CA GLN A 5 -24.07 2.15 -73.08
C GLN A 5 -23.20 2.32 -71.80
N PRO A 6 -22.36 3.38 -71.72
CA PRO A 6 -21.44 3.65 -70.62
C PRO A 6 -21.90 4.78 -69.67
N VAL A 7 -21.14 4.96 -68.59
CA VAL A 7 -21.02 6.17 -67.73
C VAL A 7 -22.03 6.34 -66.59
N GLY A 8 -21.46 6.34 -65.38
CA GLY A 8 -22.06 6.82 -64.14
C GLY A 8 -21.14 6.56 -62.96
N ARG A 9 -19.87 7.02 -63.02
CA ARG A 9 -19.02 7.09 -61.82
C ARG A 9 -19.56 8.18 -60.91
N ASP A 10 -20.15 7.81 -59.79
CA ASP A 10 -20.39 8.69 -58.64
C ASP A 10 -19.17 8.65 -57.70
N LEU A 11 -17.99 9.03 -58.20
CA LEU A 11 -16.82 9.28 -57.33
C LEU A 11 -16.95 10.60 -56.52
N SER A 12 -18.17 11.04 -56.21
CA SER A 12 -18.43 12.32 -55.54
C SER A 12 -18.57 12.22 -54.02
N GLY A 13 -18.41 11.02 -53.43
CA GLY A 13 -18.58 10.81 -51.98
C GLY A 13 -17.29 10.60 -51.18
N ALA A 14 -16.18 10.23 -51.82
CA ALA A 14 -14.96 9.83 -51.12
C ALA A 14 -13.97 10.99 -50.85
N HIS A 15 -14.22 12.19 -51.39
CA HIS A 15 -13.27 13.31 -51.32
C HIS A 15 -13.66 14.45 -50.36
N LEU A 16 -14.73 14.33 -49.57
CA LEU A 16 -15.10 15.34 -48.56
C LEU A 16 -14.71 14.96 -47.11
N ALA A 17 -14.08 13.81 -46.91
CA ALA A 17 -13.49 13.43 -45.63
C ALA A 17 -12.00 13.81 -45.53
N GLY A 18 -11.38 14.30 -46.61
CA GLY A 18 -9.94 14.54 -46.73
C GLY A 18 -9.46 15.99 -46.58
N GLU A 19 -10.35 16.99 -46.61
CA GLU A 19 -9.96 18.42 -46.61
C GLU A 19 -10.45 19.20 -45.38
N ARG A 20 -10.26 18.63 -44.18
CA ARG A 20 -10.26 19.42 -42.92
C ARG A 20 -8.93 19.26 -42.18
N GLY A 21 -7.87 18.99 -42.94
CA GLY A 21 -6.57 18.55 -42.42
C GLY A 21 -5.55 19.64 -42.13
N GLU A 22 -5.73 20.89 -42.57
CA GLU A 22 -4.58 21.81 -42.67
C GLU A 22 -4.57 23.04 -41.75
N ASP A 23 -5.56 23.23 -40.88
CA ASP A 23 -5.52 24.29 -39.85
C ASP A 23 -5.99 23.78 -38.47
N ARG A 24 -5.58 22.56 -38.08
CA ARG A 24 -5.74 22.17 -36.67
C ARG A 24 -4.76 23.00 -35.84
N SER A 25 -5.32 23.87 -35.03
CA SER A 25 -4.57 24.70 -34.10
C SER A 25 -3.70 23.82 -33.20
N ILE A 26 -2.48 24.28 -32.89
CA ILE A 26 -1.59 23.64 -31.91
C ILE A 26 -2.30 23.47 -30.55
N GLY A 27 -3.25 24.36 -30.23
CA GLY A 27 -4.07 24.24 -29.03
C GLY A 27 -5.03 23.04 -29.04
N GLU A 28 -5.50 22.62 -30.21
CA GLU A 28 -6.40 21.47 -30.37
C GLU A 28 -5.64 20.15 -30.21
N ILE A 29 -4.45 20.05 -30.81
CA ILE A 29 -3.55 18.89 -30.64
C ILE A 29 -3.09 18.75 -29.18
N LEU A 30 -2.75 19.85 -28.52
CA LEU A 30 -2.36 19.83 -27.11
C LEU A 30 -3.53 19.44 -26.19
N SER A 31 -4.75 19.88 -26.52
CA SER A 31 -5.98 19.49 -25.82
C SER A 31 -6.24 17.99 -25.92
N ASP A 32 -6.07 17.41 -27.11
CA ASP A 32 -6.22 15.97 -27.33
C ASP A 32 -5.18 15.17 -26.54
N VAL A 33 -3.91 15.55 -26.60
CA VAL A 33 -2.83 14.88 -25.83
C VAL A 33 -3.05 14.95 -24.32
N THR A 34 -3.50 16.11 -23.81
CA THR A 34 -3.82 16.28 -22.38
C THR A 34 -5.00 15.40 -21.98
N THR A 35 -5.99 15.28 -22.86
CA THR A 35 -7.17 14.44 -22.66
C THR A 35 -6.80 12.96 -22.66
N ASP A 36 -5.94 12.53 -23.57
CA ASP A 36 -5.42 11.15 -23.64
C ASP A 36 -4.60 10.81 -22.39
N LEU A 37 -3.72 11.71 -21.95
CA LEU A 37 -2.94 11.50 -20.73
C LEU A 37 -3.83 11.43 -19.48
N SER A 38 -4.84 12.29 -19.38
CA SER A 38 -5.85 12.24 -18.31
C SER A 38 -6.60 10.92 -18.31
N THR A 39 -6.90 10.39 -19.50
CA THR A 39 -7.56 9.09 -19.69
C THR A 39 -6.66 7.94 -19.23
N LEU A 40 -5.39 7.93 -19.62
CA LEU A 40 -4.42 6.92 -19.18
C LEU A 40 -4.22 6.93 -17.66
N MET A 41 -4.07 8.12 -17.06
CA MET A 41 -3.95 8.26 -15.61
C MET A 41 -5.18 7.71 -14.87
N ARG A 42 -6.38 7.97 -15.38
CA ARG A 42 -7.61 7.39 -14.81
C ARG A 42 -7.63 5.87 -14.94
N GLN A 43 -7.17 5.32 -16.07
CA GLN A 43 -7.11 3.87 -16.30
C GLN A 43 -6.12 3.19 -15.34
N GLU A 44 -4.91 3.75 -15.17
CA GLU A 44 -3.92 3.25 -14.21
C GLU A 44 -4.45 3.30 -12.78
N LEU A 45 -5.18 4.36 -12.41
CA LEU A 45 -5.82 4.45 -11.10
C LEU A 45 -6.95 3.42 -10.92
N GLU A 46 -7.79 3.22 -11.93
CA GLU A 46 -8.85 2.19 -11.89
C GLU A 46 -8.24 0.79 -11.79
N LEU A 47 -7.14 0.52 -12.51
CA LEU A 47 -6.41 -0.74 -12.44
C LEU A 47 -5.79 -0.96 -11.06
N ALA A 48 -5.06 0.03 -10.55
CA ALA A 48 -4.47 -0.02 -9.21
C ALA A 48 -5.55 -0.20 -8.13
N LYS A 49 -6.70 0.47 -8.27
CA LYS A 49 -7.84 0.30 -7.39
C LYS A 49 -8.44 -1.11 -7.48
N ALA A 50 -8.54 -1.68 -8.67
CA ALA A 50 -8.99 -3.05 -8.86
C ALA A 50 -8.04 -4.06 -8.21
N GLU A 51 -6.73 -3.90 -8.39
CA GLU A 51 -5.71 -4.77 -7.80
C GLU A 51 -5.67 -4.64 -6.26
N LEU A 52 -5.78 -3.42 -5.74
CA LEU A 52 -5.91 -3.17 -4.30
C LEU A 52 -7.17 -3.82 -3.74
N LYS A 53 -8.31 -3.69 -4.41
CA LYS A 53 -9.56 -4.33 -3.99
C LYS A 53 -9.43 -5.84 -3.99
N GLN A 54 -8.86 -6.43 -5.04
CA GLN A 54 -8.63 -7.88 -5.14
C GLN A 54 -7.70 -8.37 -4.02
N THR A 55 -6.62 -7.64 -3.76
CA THR A 55 -5.67 -7.93 -2.67
C THR A 55 -6.35 -7.82 -1.31
N ALA A 56 -7.09 -6.74 -1.07
CA ALA A 56 -7.83 -6.52 0.17
C ALA A 56 -8.90 -7.60 0.41
N THR A 57 -9.63 -8.00 -0.64
CA THR A 57 -10.61 -9.09 -0.54
C THR A 57 -9.92 -10.41 -0.20
N ARG A 58 -8.84 -10.78 -0.89
CA ARG A 58 -8.11 -12.03 -0.61
C ARG A 58 -7.54 -12.04 0.81
N ALA A 59 -6.89 -10.95 1.21
CA ALA A 59 -6.37 -10.79 2.57
C ALA A 59 -7.49 -10.83 3.61
N GLY A 60 -8.62 -10.16 3.35
CA GLY A 60 -9.79 -10.13 4.23
C GLY A 60 -10.46 -11.50 4.38
N THR A 61 -10.64 -12.23 3.28
CA THR A 61 -11.16 -13.61 3.31
C THR A 61 -10.22 -14.52 4.08
N GLY A 62 -8.90 -14.45 3.81
CA GLY A 62 -7.90 -15.22 4.54
C GLY A 62 -7.94 -14.93 6.05
N ALA A 63 -7.92 -13.64 6.43
CA ALA A 63 -8.03 -13.21 7.82
C ALA A 63 -9.34 -13.69 8.48
N GLY A 64 -10.46 -13.62 7.76
CA GLY A 64 -11.76 -14.12 8.22
C GLY A 64 -11.76 -15.64 8.43
N MET A 65 -11.18 -16.41 7.51
CA MET A 65 -11.05 -17.87 7.64
C MET A 65 -10.18 -18.25 8.84
N PHE A 66 -9.04 -17.58 9.03
CA PHE A 66 -8.19 -17.80 10.22
C PHE A 66 -8.89 -17.39 11.51
N GLY A 67 -9.66 -16.29 11.52
CA GLY A 67 -10.48 -15.90 12.66
C GLY A 67 -11.53 -16.95 13.00
N GLY A 68 -12.27 -17.45 12.00
CA GLY A 68 -13.23 -18.54 12.17
C GLY A 68 -12.58 -19.83 12.66
N ALA A 69 -11.43 -20.20 12.09
CA ALA A 69 -10.66 -21.38 12.51
C ALA A 69 -10.16 -21.26 13.96
N ALA A 70 -9.77 -20.06 14.41
CA ALA A 70 -9.38 -19.83 15.80
C ALA A 70 -10.57 -20.06 16.76
N VAL A 71 -11.76 -19.55 16.43
CA VAL A 71 -12.97 -19.76 17.24
C VAL A 71 -13.39 -21.23 17.25
N ALA A 72 -13.45 -21.87 16.08
CA ALA A 72 -13.79 -23.29 15.96
C ALA A 72 -12.78 -24.19 16.71
N GLY A 73 -11.48 -23.92 16.53
CA GLY A 73 -10.41 -24.61 17.24
C GLY A 73 -10.52 -24.43 18.76
N HIS A 74 -10.85 -23.22 19.23
CA HIS A 74 -11.08 -22.99 20.66
C HIS A 74 -12.25 -23.82 21.21
N MET A 75 -13.37 -23.93 20.47
CA MET A 75 -14.48 -24.81 20.86
C MET A 75 -14.08 -26.28 20.93
N VAL A 76 -13.34 -26.77 19.93
CA VAL A 76 -12.81 -28.14 19.94
C VAL A 76 -11.96 -28.38 21.19
N LEU A 77 -11.09 -27.44 21.56
CA LEU A 77 -10.24 -27.57 22.74
C LEU A 77 -11.04 -27.61 24.06
N ILE A 78 -12.13 -26.85 24.17
CA ILE A 78 -13.02 -26.92 25.35
C ILE A 78 -13.69 -28.29 25.42
N PHE A 79 -14.32 -28.75 24.33
CA PHE A 79 -14.99 -30.04 24.33
C PHE A 79 -14.02 -31.20 24.58
N LEU A 80 -12.82 -31.14 24.00
CA LEU A 80 -11.77 -32.13 24.25
C LEU A 80 -11.34 -32.12 25.72
N SER A 81 -11.25 -30.96 26.35
CA SER A 81 -10.90 -30.84 27.78
C SER A 81 -11.98 -31.46 28.67
N ILE A 82 -13.25 -31.20 28.37
CA ILE A 82 -14.38 -31.79 29.11
C ILE A 82 -14.39 -33.32 28.91
N ALA A 83 -14.24 -33.79 27.67
CA ALA A 83 -14.18 -35.21 27.36
C ALA A 83 -13.00 -35.90 28.06
N LEU A 84 -11.83 -35.28 28.08
CA LEU A 84 -10.64 -35.79 28.77
C LEU A 84 -10.87 -35.83 30.29
N TRP A 85 -11.43 -34.77 30.87
CA TRP A 85 -11.76 -34.73 32.29
C TRP A 85 -12.72 -35.87 32.67
N TRP A 86 -13.84 -36.00 31.97
CA TRP A 86 -14.81 -37.08 32.21
C TRP A 86 -14.20 -38.46 31.96
N GLY A 87 -13.43 -38.63 30.89
CA GLY A 87 -12.74 -39.88 30.55
C GLY A 87 -11.83 -40.33 31.68
N LEU A 88 -10.89 -39.47 32.12
CA LEU A 88 -10.03 -39.79 33.27
C LEU A 88 -10.83 -39.90 34.56
N GLY A 89 -11.91 -39.13 34.71
CA GLY A 89 -12.77 -39.13 35.89
C GLY A 89 -13.33 -40.51 36.21
N ASN A 90 -13.63 -41.31 35.19
CA ASN A 90 -14.08 -42.70 35.35
C ASN A 90 -12.97 -43.66 35.81
N LEU A 91 -11.69 -43.30 35.64
CA LEU A 91 -10.55 -44.16 36.00
C LEU A 91 -9.96 -43.78 37.36
N ILE A 92 -9.79 -42.48 37.62
CA ILE A 92 -9.03 -41.96 38.78
C ILE A 92 -9.81 -40.95 39.63
N GLY A 93 -11.08 -40.67 39.28
CA GLY A 93 -11.93 -39.71 39.97
C GLY A 93 -11.82 -38.28 39.45
N LEU A 94 -12.93 -37.54 39.47
CA LEU A 94 -13.06 -36.21 38.86
C LEU A 94 -12.06 -35.18 39.42
N GLY A 95 -11.67 -35.27 40.70
CA GLY A 95 -10.73 -34.34 41.32
C GLY A 95 -9.32 -34.44 40.72
N TRP A 96 -8.77 -35.66 40.63
CA TRP A 96 -7.45 -35.89 40.05
C TRP A 96 -7.41 -35.63 38.55
N SER A 97 -8.49 -35.94 37.84
CA SER A 97 -8.63 -35.61 36.42
C SER A 97 -8.57 -34.10 36.18
N ALA A 98 -9.24 -33.30 37.02
CA ALA A 98 -9.20 -31.84 36.93
C ALA A 98 -7.77 -31.30 37.04
N LEU A 99 -6.99 -31.82 38.00
CA LEU A 99 -5.59 -31.43 38.19
C LEU A 99 -4.73 -31.78 36.99
N ILE A 100 -4.90 -32.97 36.41
CA ILE A 100 -4.14 -33.37 35.21
C ILE A 100 -4.47 -32.48 34.02
N VAL A 101 -5.76 -32.23 33.76
CA VAL A 101 -6.20 -31.34 32.67
C VAL A 101 -5.67 -29.91 32.88
N ALA A 102 -5.68 -29.42 34.12
CA ALA A 102 -5.12 -28.11 34.46
C ALA A 102 -3.60 -28.03 34.21
N VAL A 103 -2.84 -29.06 34.59
CA VAL A 103 -1.39 -29.12 34.33
C VAL A 103 -1.09 -29.14 32.83
N ILE A 104 -1.85 -29.92 32.05
CA ILE A 104 -1.72 -29.95 30.58
C ILE A 104 -1.91 -28.54 30.00
N TRP A 105 -2.97 -27.84 30.41
CA TRP A 105 -3.22 -26.47 29.95
C TRP A 105 -2.18 -25.46 30.41
N ALA A 106 -1.65 -25.61 31.64
CA ALA A 106 -0.57 -24.77 32.14
C ALA A 106 0.70 -24.91 31.28
N ILE A 107 1.05 -26.14 30.88
CA ILE A 107 2.19 -26.39 29.99
C ILE A 107 1.96 -25.78 28.61
N ILE A 108 0.78 -26.02 28.01
CA ILE A 108 0.42 -25.43 26.72
C ILE A 108 0.51 -23.90 26.78
N ALA A 109 -0.08 -23.27 27.81
CA ALA A 109 -0.03 -21.83 28.00
C ALA A 109 1.39 -21.28 28.16
N ALA A 110 2.26 -21.97 28.91
CA ALA A 110 3.67 -21.59 29.04
C ALA A 110 4.41 -21.62 27.69
N VAL A 111 4.23 -22.69 26.91
CA VAL A 111 4.83 -22.82 25.57
C VAL A 111 4.32 -21.71 24.64
N LEU A 112 3.01 -21.47 24.60
CA LEU A 112 2.40 -20.41 23.78
C LEU A 112 2.89 -19.02 24.20
N ALA A 113 3.03 -18.75 25.48
CA ALA A 113 3.54 -17.48 25.98
C ALA A 113 5.00 -17.24 25.56
N VAL A 114 5.86 -18.25 25.67
CA VAL A 114 7.28 -18.14 25.30
C VAL A 114 7.45 -17.97 23.78
N THR A 115 6.79 -18.82 23.00
CA THR A 115 6.84 -18.77 21.52
C THR A 115 6.22 -17.49 20.98
N GLY A 116 5.06 -17.08 21.51
CA GLY A 116 4.38 -15.83 21.16
C GLY A 116 5.24 -14.61 21.44
N ARG A 117 5.90 -14.54 22.61
CA ARG A 117 6.86 -13.47 22.91
C ARG A 117 8.02 -13.44 21.91
N GLY A 118 8.58 -14.59 21.55
CA GLY A 118 9.66 -14.69 20.57
C GLY A 118 9.25 -14.18 19.18
N GLN A 119 8.05 -14.53 18.73
CA GLN A 119 7.51 -14.05 17.45
C GLN A 119 7.23 -12.54 17.49
N LEU A 120 6.69 -12.03 18.59
CA LEU A 120 6.43 -10.60 18.75
C LEU A 120 7.73 -9.78 18.81
N ALA A 121 8.78 -10.32 19.43
CA ALA A 121 10.11 -9.70 19.44
C ALA A 121 10.72 -9.63 18.04
N ARG A 122 10.57 -10.68 17.22
CA ARG A 122 11.03 -10.68 15.82
C ARG A 122 10.22 -9.72 14.95
N ALA A 123 8.91 -9.66 15.13
CA ALA A 123 8.03 -8.75 14.39
C ALA A 123 8.29 -7.28 14.72
N ARG A 124 8.67 -6.94 15.96
CA ARG A 124 9.10 -5.60 16.36
C ARG A 124 10.49 -5.19 15.82
N GLY A 125 11.26 -6.13 15.28
CA GLY A 125 12.60 -5.89 14.71
C GLY A 125 12.62 -5.20 13.34
N ILE A 126 11.47 -4.88 12.76
CA ILE A 126 11.32 -4.12 11.50
C ILE A 126 10.34 -2.97 11.80
N PRO A 127 10.71 -1.66 11.70
CA PRO A 127 11.58 -1.07 10.69
C PRO A 127 12.62 -0.02 11.18
N ARG A 128 13.87 -0.10 10.69
CA ARG A 128 14.88 0.98 10.73
C ARG A 128 14.57 2.16 9.79
N THR A 129 13.38 2.22 9.18
CA THR A 129 13.00 3.25 8.20
C THR A 129 12.27 4.45 8.82
N THR A 130 11.76 4.34 10.05
CA THR A 130 11.20 5.48 10.79
C THR A 130 12.28 6.46 11.28
N GLU A 131 13.52 6.01 11.43
CA GLU A 131 14.68 6.89 11.69
C GLU A 131 15.03 7.75 10.46
N THR A 132 14.79 7.27 9.24
CA THR A 132 15.02 8.06 8.01
C THR A 132 13.92 9.08 7.79
N VAL A 133 12.66 8.74 8.07
CA VAL A 133 11.53 9.69 7.94
C VAL A 133 11.59 10.80 8.99
N SER A 134 12.10 10.51 10.19
CA SER A 134 12.29 11.53 11.24
C SER A 134 13.49 12.46 11.02
N LYS A 135 14.36 12.17 10.04
CA LYS A 135 15.56 12.97 9.71
C LYS A 135 15.37 13.96 8.56
N ILE A 136 14.15 14.10 8.01
CA ILE A 136 13.84 15.11 6.99
C ILE A 136 12.85 16.20 7.48
N PRO A 137 13.06 16.85 8.64
CA PRO A 137 12.50 18.18 8.88
C PRO A 137 13.52 19.31 8.65
N ASP A 138 14.82 19.04 8.80
CA ASP A 138 15.85 20.10 8.75
C ASP A 138 16.23 20.53 7.33
N ALA A 139 15.98 19.70 6.31
CA ALA A 139 16.13 20.11 4.91
C ALA A 139 14.97 20.98 4.40
N LEU A 140 13.85 21.03 5.13
CA LEU A 140 12.71 21.91 4.84
C LEU A 140 12.72 23.21 5.64
N LYS A 141 13.56 23.30 6.69
CA LYS A 141 13.90 24.57 7.34
C LYS A 141 15.14 25.15 6.65
N GLY A 142 14.89 26.01 5.66
CA GLY A 142 15.95 26.73 4.95
C GLY A 142 16.92 27.38 5.93
N ASN A 143 18.18 26.96 5.87
CA ASN A 143 19.28 27.70 6.46
C ASN A 143 19.56 28.88 5.54
N GLU A 144 18.94 30.02 5.81
CA GLU A 144 19.42 31.30 5.27
C GLU A 144 20.86 31.50 5.77
N PRO A 145 21.85 31.67 4.88
CA PRO A 145 23.20 32.00 5.30
C PRO A 145 23.16 33.33 6.08
N PRO A 146 23.71 33.41 7.30
CA PRO A 146 23.69 34.65 8.06
C PRO A 146 24.51 35.72 7.30
N HIS A 147 23.86 36.80 6.89
CA HIS A 147 24.48 38.00 6.33
C HIS A 147 25.32 38.72 7.40
N HIS A 148 26.51 38.20 7.68
CA HIS A 148 27.49 38.81 8.58
C HIS A 148 28.86 38.91 7.90
N LEU A 149 28.87 39.35 6.64
CA LEU A 149 30.10 39.77 5.96
C LEU A 149 30.14 41.28 5.70
N THR A 150 29.16 42.05 6.21
CA THR A 150 29.08 43.49 5.91
C THR A 150 29.82 44.37 6.92
N ASP A 151 30.29 43.84 8.05
CA ASP A 151 30.71 44.72 9.16
C ASP A 151 32.22 44.72 9.48
N ARG A 152 33.06 44.03 8.69
CA ARG A 152 34.51 43.96 8.95
C ARG A 152 35.43 44.62 7.93
N GLN A 153 34.90 45.38 6.97
CA GLN A 153 35.74 46.10 5.99
C GLN A 153 35.70 47.64 6.06
N MET A 154 34.91 48.25 6.95
CA MET A 154 34.84 49.73 7.04
C MET A 154 35.76 50.38 8.10
N THR A 155 36.46 49.60 8.92
CA THR A 155 37.34 50.18 9.97
C THR A 155 38.79 50.41 9.54
N SER A 156 39.18 50.02 8.32
CA SER A 156 40.58 50.09 7.86
C SER A 156 40.94 51.29 6.98
N TYR A 157 40.01 52.19 6.65
CA TYR A 157 40.29 53.35 5.78
C TYR A 157 40.44 54.71 6.52
N GLY A 158 40.25 54.75 7.84
CA GLY A 158 40.24 56.00 8.62
C GLY A 158 41.54 56.38 9.33
N GLN A 159 42.59 55.55 9.27
CA GLN A 159 43.79 55.69 10.12
C GLN A 159 45.08 56.04 9.36
N GLU A 160 45.00 56.39 8.07
CA GLU A 160 46.19 56.71 7.26
C GLU A 160 46.34 58.20 6.90
N ASN A 161 45.51 59.09 7.48
CA ASN A 161 45.57 60.53 7.18
C ASN A 161 45.92 61.42 8.39
N GLN A 162 46.69 60.90 9.36
CA GLN A 162 47.15 61.67 10.53
C GLN A 162 48.64 61.46 10.88
N ARG A 163 49.49 61.13 9.90
CA ARG A 163 50.94 61.22 10.07
C ARG A 163 51.61 61.88 8.87
#